data_AF-A0A5C9CMZ3-F1
#
_entry.id   AF-A0A5C9CMZ3-F1
#
_cell.length_a   1.000
_cell.length_b   1.000
_cell.length_c   1.000
_cell.angle_alpha   90.00
_cell.angle_beta   90.00
_cell.angle_gamma   90.00
#
_symmetry.space_group_name_H-M   'P 1'
#
loop_
_entity.id
_entity.type
_entity.pdbx_description
1 polymer ?
#
loop_
_entity_poly.entity_id
_entity_poly.type
_entity_poly.pdbx_seq_one_letter_code
_entity_poly.pdbx_strand_id
1 'polypeptide(L)'
;HKPELRERDGQKCPDELTRGKRFAFIGGEMQLAGPRFQFRKHGDCGLELSELLPHLGSVADELCVIKSRQTNEINHAPAQMFLHSGFGRGGRPSLGAWVNYGLGSENDDLPAYVVLLSGPPGGAGTVVHRFLTERSSGDSVSIERRAGTVSRQPRRAFTRRSPASARRRAVAQSHSTG
;
A
#
# COMPACT_ATOMS: atom_id res chain seq x y z
N HIS A 1 18.73 -0.49 -11.32
CA HIS A 1 19.80 -1.49 -11.41
C HIS A 1 20.69 -1.41 -10.16
N LYS A 2 21.00 -2.54 -9.50
CA LYS A 2 21.78 -2.62 -8.24
C LYS A 2 23.00 -3.55 -8.44
N PRO A 3 24.12 -3.06 -9.02
CA PRO A 3 25.23 -3.91 -9.44
C PRO A 3 25.95 -4.58 -8.26
N GLU A 4 26.25 -3.84 -7.19
CA GLU A 4 26.90 -4.40 -6.00
C GLU A 4 26.07 -5.52 -5.35
N LEU A 5 24.75 -5.36 -5.31
CA LEU A 5 23.85 -6.39 -4.75
C LEU A 5 23.81 -7.65 -5.63
N ARG A 6 24.09 -7.53 -6.94
CA ARG A 6 24.21 -8.67 -7.83
C ARG A 6 25.50 -9.45 -7.57
N GLU A 7 26.61 -8.75 -7.34
CA GLU A 7 27.90 -9.38 -7.01
C GLU A 7 27.87 -10.12 -5.68
N ARG A 8 27.08 -9.61 -4.72
CA ARG A 8 26.94 -10.18 -3.39
C ARG A 8 25.73 -11.10 -3.21
N ASP A 9 25.07 -11.53 -4.30
CA ASP A 9 23.93 -12.45 -4.23
C ASP A 9 24.30 -13.74 -3.48
N GLY A 10 23.45 -14.17 -2.55
CA GLY A 10 23.66 -15.36 -1.72
C GLY A 10 24.67 -15.21 -0.58
N GLN A 11 25.43 -14.11 -0.52
CA GLN A 11 26.34 -13.85 0.61
C GLN A 11 25.56 -13.50 1.88
N LYS A 12 26.16 -13.75 3.05
CA LYS A 12 25.58 -13.36 4.33
C LYS A 12 25.34 -11.84 4.36
N CYS A 13 24.14 -11.45 4.78
CA CYS A 13 23.79 -10.05 4.97
C CYS A 13 24.64 -9.47 6.13
N PRO A 14 25.38 -8.36 5.91
CA PRO A 14 26.17 -7.73 6.95
C PRO A 14 25.34 -7.40 8.19
N ASP A 15 25.86 -7.75 9.37
CA ASP A 15 25.15 -7.56 10.64
C ASP A 15 24.80 -6.09 10.90
N GLU A 16 25.57 -5.15 10.34
CA GLU A 16 25.29 -3.71 10.43
C GLU A 16 23.94 -3.31 9.82
N LEU A 17 23.49 -4.01 8.77
CA LEU A 17 22.22 -3.72 8.10
C LEU A 17 21.00 -4.26 8.86
N THR A 18 21.25 -5.20 9.77
CA THR A 18 20.24 -5.95 10.52
C THR A 18 20.18 -5.53 11.99
N ARG A 19 21.28 -4.96 12.52
CA ARG A 19 21.41 -4.49 13.90
C ARG A 19 20.29 -3.50 14.26
N GLY A 20 19.59 -3.79 15.36
CA GLY A 20 18.49 -2.94 15.86
C GLY A 20 17.19 -3.02 15.06
N LYS A 21 17.12 -3.83 14.00
CA LYS A 21 15.89 -4.05 13.24
C LYS A 21 15.21 -5.33 13.69
N ARG A 22 13.89 -5.26 13.87
CA ARG A 22 13.06 -6.41 14.22
C ARG A 22 12.32 -6.89 12.98
N PHE A 23 12.74 -8.02 12.44
CA PHE A 23 12.07 -8.65 11.30
C PHE A 23 10.93 -9.53 11.82
N ALA A 24 9.75 -9.36 11.24
CA ALA A 24 8.63 -10.23 11.55
C ALA A 24 8.80 -11.55 10.79
N PHE A 25 8.77 -12.68 11.49
CA PHE A 25 8.78 -14.02 10.91
C PHE A 25 10.08 -14.44 10.18
N ILE A 26 11.15 -13.65 10.28
CA ILE A 26 12.48 -14.01 9.76
C ILE A 26 13.40 -14.28 10.95
N GLY A 27 13.85 -15.51 11.08
CA GLY A 27 14.91 -15.93 12.01
C GLY A 27 16.04 -16.62 11.25
N GLY A 28 17.25 -16.62 11.83
CA GLY A 28 18.44 -17.24 11.22
C GLY A 28 19.31 -16.27 10.42
N GLU A 29 20.34 -16.81 9.76
CA GLU A 29 21.26 -16.03 8.94
C GLU A 29 20.59 -15.59 7.63
N MET A 30 20.38 -14.27 7.49
CA MET A 30 19.83 -13.70 6.26
C MET A 30 20.90 -13.60 5.19
N GLN A 31 20.54 -13.92 3.95
CA GLN A 31 21.39 -13.75 2.78
C GLN A 31 20.95 -12.53 1.96
N LEU A 32 21.90 -11.90 1.29
CA LEU A 32 21.64 -10.85 0.31
C LEU A 32 20.97 -11.47 -0.92
N ALA A 33 19.91 -10.82 -1.41
CA ALA A 33 19.19 -11.23 -2.61
C ALA A 33 19.45 -10.22 -3.73
N GLY A 34 20.19 -10.67 -4.73
CA GLY A 34 20.49 -9.95 -5.97
C GLY A 34 19.26 -9.79 -6.88
N PRO A 35 19.33 -8.90 -7.87
CA PRO A 35 18.29 -8.75 -8.88
C PRO A 35 18.09 -10.05 -9.67
N ARG A 36 16.88 -10.64 -9.62
CA ARG A 36 16.52 -11.88 -10.32
C ARG A 36 16.16 -11.68 -11.80
N PHE A 37 15.85 -10.44 -12.19
CA PHE A 37 15.42 -10.09 -13.53
C PHE A 37 16.40 -9.12 -14.19
N GLN A 38 16.46 -9.17 -15.51
CA GLN A 38 17.22 -8.23 -16.32
C GLN A 38 16.49 -6.90 -16.42
N PHE A 39 17.29 -5.82 -16.47
CA PHE A 39 16.81 -4.47 -16.68
C PHE A 39 17.51 -3.90 -17.91
N ARG A 40 16.75 -3.19 -18.75
CA ARG A 40 17.25 -2.59 -19.99
C ARG A 40 16.75 -1.15 -20.08
N LYS A 41 17.52 -0.30 -20.75
CA LYS A 41 17.11 1.09 -21.05
C LYS A 41 16.20 1.09 -22.27
N HIS A 42 15.15 1.89 -22.22
CA HIS A 42 14.15 2.05 -23.27
C HIS A 42 13.89 3.53 -23.55
N GLY A 43 13.51 3.83 -24.79
CA GLY A 43 13.27 5.20 -25.25
C GLY A 43 14.52 6.07 -25.28
N ASP A 44 14.35 7.29 -25.78
CA ASP A 44 15.40 8.31 -25.79
C ASP A 44 15.67 8.85 -24.37
N CYS A 45 14.67 8.80 -23.49
CA CYS A 45 14.81 9.14 -22.08
C CYS A 45 15.68 8.13 -21.30
N GLY A 46 15.99 6.98 -21.90
CA GLY A 46 16.81 5.94 -21.29
C GLY A 46 16.19 5.32 -20.03
N LEU A 47 14.86 5.27 -19.97
CA LEU A 47 14.13 4.70 -18.84
C LEU A 47 14.47 3.22 -18.68
N GLU A 48 14.95 2.87 -17.49
CA GLU A 48 15.33 1.50 -17.18
C GLU A 48 14.13 0.69 -16.68
N LEU A 49 13.75 -0.36 -17.42
CA LEU A 49 12.61 -1.23 -17.12
C LEU A 49 13.02 -2.70 -17.04
N SER A 50 12.27 -3.47 -16.26
CA SER A 50 12.45 -4.93 -16.12
C SER A 50 11.96 -5.67 -17.36
N GLU A 51 12.61 -6.79 -17.70
CA GLU A 51 12.17 -7.70 -18.77
C GLU A 51 10.75 -8.26 -18.56
N LEU A 52 10.23 -8.21 -17.34
CA LEU A 52 8.85 -8.60 -17.01
C LEU A 52 7.78 -7.65 -17.58
N LEU A 53 8.17 -6.47 -18.08
CA LEU A 53 7.27 -5.48 -18.66
C LEU A 53 7.60 -5.27 -20.14
N PRO A 54 7.54 -6.33 -20.98
CA PRO A 54 8.12 -6.33 -22.33
C PRO A 54 7.47 -5.30 -23.26
N HIS A 55 6.20 -4.97 -23.04
CA HIS A 55 5.46 -4.00 -23.86
C HIS A 55 5.58 -2.57 -23.35
N LEU A 56 5.89 -2.37 -22.06
CA LEU A 56 5.91 -1.03 -21.46
C LEU A 56 7.07 -0.19 -21.99
N GLY A 57 8.18 -0.83 -22.37
CA GLY A 57 9.32 -0.14 -22.96
C GLY A 57 9.03 0.54 -24.29
N SER A 58 7.97 0.15 -25.01
CA SER A 58 7.59 0.78 -26.29
C SER A 58 7.07 2.21 -26.15
N VAL A 59 6.59 2.57 -24.95
CA VAL A 59 6.03 3.90 -24.63
C VAL A 59 6.88 4.62 -23.58
N ALA A 60 8.14 4.24 -23.41
CA ALA A 60 9.00 4.73 -22.33
C ALA A 60 9.09 6.27 -22.25
N ASP A 61 9.15 6.94 -23.41
CA ASP A 61 9.27 8.39 -23.51
C ASP A 61 7.96 9.14 -23.17
N GLU A 62 6.83 8.44 -23.15
CA GLU A 62 5.52 8.98 -22.75
C GLU A 62 5.26 8.83 -21.24
N LEU A 63 6.13 8.10 -20.53
CA LEU A 63 5.96 7.82 -19.10
C LEU A 63 6.59 8.90 -18.22
N CYS A 64 5.79 9.44 -17.30
CA CYS A 64 6.30 10.22 -16.18
C CYS A 64 6.70 9.29 -15.02
N VAL A 65 7.97 9.34 -14.62
CA VAL A 65 8.51 8.48 -13.56
C VAL A 65 8.90 9.27 -12.33
N ILE A 66 8.20 9.03 -11.21
CA ILE A 66 8.44 9.68 -9.93
C ILE A 66 9.46 8.86 -9.12
N LYS A 67 10.71 9.36 -9.02
CA LYS A 67 11.81 8.72 -8.27
C LYS A 67 12.11 9.36 -6.91
N SER A 68 11.36 10.38 -6.50
CA SER A 68 11.61 11.16 -5.28
C SER A 68 11.17 10.46 -3.99
N ARG A 69 10.52 9.30 -4.07
CA ARG A 69 9.96 8.63 -2.89
C ARG A 69 11.02 7.87 -2.10
N GLN A 70 11.13 8.16 -0.81
CA GLN A 70 11.98 7.47 0.15
C GLN A 70 11.13 6.86 1.27
N THR A 71 11.54 5.72 1.83
CA THR A 71 10.83 5.06 2.94
C THR A 71 11.78 4.23 3.81
N ASN A 72 11.45 4.13 5.09
CA ASN A 72 12.14 3.26 6.05
C ASN A 72 11.33 1.99 6.37
N GLU A 73 10.20 1.77 5.70
CA GLU A 73 9.36 0.60 5.92
C GLU A 73 10.04 -0.67 5.39
N ILE A 74 10.33 -1.60 6.30
CA ILE A 74 11.06 -2.85 5.99
C ILE A 74 10.13 -4.02 5.65
N ASN A 75 8.84 -3.90 5.99
CA ASN A 75 7.85 -4.95 5.78
C ASN A 75 6.90 -4.57 4.64
N HIS A 76 6.46 -5.56 3.85
CA HIS A 76 5.60 -5.31 2.69
C HIS A 76 4.28 -4.64 3.07
N ALA A 77 3.61 -5.08 4.15
CA ALA A 77 2.33 -4.51 4.58
C ALA A 77 2.41 -2.99 4.86
N PRO A 78 3.28 -2.49 5.76
CA PRO A 78 3.41 -1.05 5.98
C PRO A 78 4.04 -0.33 4.78
N ALA A 79 4.92 -0.97 3.99
CA ALA A 79 5.43 -0.36 2.76
C ALA A 79 4.35 -0.14 1.70
N GLN A 80 3.40 -1.05 1.56
CA GLN A 80 2.22 -0.89 0.69
C GLN A 80 1.33 0.25 1.19
N MET A 81 1.07 0.33 2.50
CA MET A 81 0.33 1.45 3.08
C MET A 81 1.04 2.77 2.84
N PHE A 82 2.36 2.77 3.01
CA PHE A 82 3.19 3.92 2.75
C PHE A 82 3.04 4.33 1.29
N LEU A 83 3.19 3.42 0.32
CA LEU A 83 3.07 3.69 -1.11
C LEU A 83 1.76 4.44 -1.45
N HIS A 84 0.64 4.01 -0.88
CA HIS A 84 -0.65 4.61 -1.21
C HIS A 84 -0.99 5.87 -0.40
N SER A 85 -0.54 6.00 0.85
CA SER A 85 -0.98 7.07 1.76
C SER A 85 0.13 8.02 2.24
N GLY A 86 1.39 7.71 1.92
CA GLY A 86 2.55 8.40 2.47
C GLY A 86 2.86 8.02 3.93
N PHE A 87 2.20 6.99 4.48
CA PHE A 87 2.39 6.57 5.88
C PHE A 87 2.27 5.06 6.06
N GLY A 88 3.15 4.46 6.86
CA GLY A 88 3.18 3.01 7.07
C GLY A 88 2.13 2.47 8.03
N ARG A 89 1.27 3.34 8.60
CA ARG A 89 0.19 2.96 9.52
C ARG A 89 -1.18 3.34 8.95
N GLY A 90 -2.20 2.63 9.40
CA GLY A 90 -3.59 2.86 8.98
C GLY A 90 -4.14 4.20 9.40
N GLY A 91 -5.18 4.63 8.68
CA GLY A 91 -5.96 5.82 9.01
C GLY A 91 -5.65 7.06 8.17
N ARG A 92 -4.77 6.98 7.16
CA ARG A 92 -4.53 8.08 6.22
C ARG A 92 -5.21 7.87 4.87
N PRO A 93 -5.75 8.94 4.25
CA PRO A 93 -6.26 8.90 2.89
C PRO A 93 -5.20 8.37 1.92
N SER A 94 -5.61 7.47 1.05
CA SER A 94 -4.80 7.05 -0.10
C SER A 94 -4.79 8.14 -1.18
N LEU A 95 -3.80 8.10 -2.07
CA LEU A 95 -3.70 8.96 -3.25
C LEU A 95 -5.01 8.99 -4.04
N GLY A 96 -5.65 7.84 -4.29
CA GLY A 96 -6.94 7.78 -5.00
C GLY A 96 -8.09 8.47 -4.26
N ALA A 97 -8.05 8.51 -2.92
CA ALA A 97 -9.04 9.24 -2.13
C ALA A 97 -8.82 10.76 -2.24
N TRP A 98 -7.57 11.21 -2.27
CA TRP A 98 -7.24 12.62 -2.52
C TRP A 98 -7.60 13.06 -3.93
N VAL A 99 -7.31 12.23 -4.94
CA VAL A 99 -7.66 12.50 -6.34
C VAL A 99 -9.17 12.61 -6.48
N ASN A 100 -9.93 11.64 -5.96
CA ASN A 100 -11.39 11.69 -5.99
C ASN A 100 -11.96 12.87 -5.20
N TYR A 101 -11.39 13.21 -4.04
CA TYR A 101 -11.82 14.38 -3.28
C TYR A 101 -11.60 15.68 -4.05
N GLY A 102 -10.44 15.83 -4.72
CA GLY A 102 -10.07 17.05 -5.42
C GLY A 102 -10.71 17.21 -6.80
N LEU A 103 -10.81 16.12 -7.58
CA LEU A 103 -11.30 16.13 -8.96
C LEU A 103 -12.73 15.62 -9.11
N GLY A 104 -13.24 14.85 -8.15
CA GLY A 104 -14.54 14.21 -8.23
C GLY A 104 -14.58 13.01 -9.19
N SER A 105 -15.78 12.72 -9.67
CA SER A 105 -16.09 11.67 -10.65
C SER A 105 -16.84 12.30 -11.82
N GLU A 106 -16.49 11.93 -13.05
CA GLU A 106 -17.32 12.22 -14.23
C GLU A 106 -18.45 11.19 -14.42
N ASN A 107 -18.44 10.12 -13.62
CA ASN A 107 -19.43 9.05 -13.67
C ASN A 107 -20.39 9.14 -12.45
N ASP A 108 -21.69 9.15 -12.73
CA ASP A 108 -22.76 9.19 -11.73
C ASP A 108 -23.17 7.79 -11.24
N ASP A 109 -22.93 6.75 -12.05
CA ASP A 109 -23.48 5.40 -11.82
C ASP A 109 -22.47 4.43 -11.17
N LEU A 110 -21.17 4.73 -11.22
CA LEU A 110 -20.13 3.89 -10.62
C LEU A 110 -19.25 4.66 -9.61
N PRO A 111 -18.66 3.95 -8.62
CA PRO A 111 -17.71 4.55 -7.71
C PRO A 111 -16.49 5.11 -8.46
N ALA A 112 -16.13 6.36 -8.16
CA ALA A 112 -14.95 7.03 -8.71
C ALA A 112 -13.61 6.36 -8.34
N TYR A 113 -13.60 5.53 -7.30
CA TYR A 113 -12.42 4.82 -6.81
C TYR A 113 -12.82 3.49 -6.20
N VAL A 114 -12.24 2.40 -6.71
CA VAL A 114 -12.51 1.02 -6.28
C VAL A 114 -11.26 0.44 -5.62
N VAL A 115 -11.49 -0.34 -4.57
CA VAL A 115 -10.44 -1.01 -3.81
C VAL A 115 -10.55 -2.51 -4.03
N LEU A 116 -9.53 -3.10 -4.65
CA LEU A 116 -9.44 -4.55 -4.83
C LEU A 116 -8.74 -5.16 -3.62
N LEU A 117 -9.41 -6.09 -2.96
CA LEU A 117 -8.86 -6.82 -1.82
C LEU A 117 -8.29 -8.16 -2.29
N SER A 118 -7.01 -8.40 -2.02
CA SER A 118 -6.35 -9.69 -2.21
C SER A 118 -6.14 -10.36 -0.85
N GLY A 119 -7.06 -11.23 -0.45
CA GLY A 119 -7.01 -11.97 0.83
C GLY A 119 -7.91 -11.39 1.93
N PRO A 120 -7.92 -12.01 3.13
CA PRO A 120 -8.81 -11.64 4.22
C PRO A 120 -8.47 -10.23 4.75
N PRO A 121 -9.47 -9.39 5.08
CA PRO A 121 -9.26 -8.02 5.54
C PRO A 121 -8.24 -7.94 6.70
N GLY A 122 -7.16 -7.18 6.50
CA GLY A 122 -6.10 -6.99 7.50
C GLY A 122 -4.93 -7.97 7.39
N GLY A 123 -4.95 -8.90 6.44
CA GLY A 123 -3.79 -9.74 6.11
C GLY A 123 -2.71 -8.99 5.32
N ALA A 124 -1.50 -9.53 5.32
CA ALA A 124 -0.32 -9.08 4.57
C ALA A 124 -0.57 -8.77 3.07
N GLY A 125 -1.55 -9.42 2.43
CA GLY A 125 -1.96 -9.17 1.05
C GLY A 125 -3.05 -8.11 0.87
N THR A 126 -3.62 -7.60 1.97
CA THR A 126 -4.72 -6.63 1.93
C THR A 126 -4.14 -5.26 1.70
N VAL A 127 -4.32 -4.72 0.49
CA VAL A 127 -4.10 -3.29 0.27
C VAL A 127 -5.28 -2.55 0.89
N VAL A 128 -5.17 -2.20 2.17
CA VAL A 128 -6.23 -1.50 2.89
C VAL A 128 -6.21 -0.04 2.46
N HIS A 129 -7.02 0.31 1.47
CA HIS A 129 -7.28 1.69 1.10
C HIS A 129 -8.61 2.14 1.72
N ARG A 130 -8.58 3.09 2.65
CA ARG A 130 -9.82 3.77 3.07
C ARG A 130 -9.58 5.17 3.63
N PHE A 131 -10.56 6.03 3.31
CA PHE A 131 -10.99 7.30 3.91
C PHE A 131 -10.51 8.63 3.33
N LEU A 132 -11.45 9.39 2.72
CA LEU A 132 -12.14 10.54 3.33
C LEU A 132 -13.66 10.44 2.97
N THR A 133 -14.57 10.78 3.89
CA THR A 133 -16.03 10.89 3.66
C THR A 133 -16.39 12.36 3.49
N GLU A 134 -17.07 12.78 2.42
CA GLU A 134 -18.55 12.92 2.45
C GLU A 134 -19.25 12.54 1.13
N ARG A 135 -18.50 12.26 0.04
CA ARG A 135 -19.02 11.71 -1.23
C ARG A 135 -18.23 10.52 -1.79
N SER A 136 -17.07 10.21 -1.21
CA SER A 136 -16.10 9.25 -1.72
C SER A 136 -16.00 8.00 -0.85
N SER A 137 -17.12 7.30 -0.66
CA SER A 137 -17.06 5.94 -0.12
C SER A 137 -16.58 5.01 -1.22
N GLY A 138 -15.26 4.79 -1.33
CA GLY A 138 -14.73 3.77 -2.23
C GLY A 138 -15.33 2.41 -1.88
N ASP A 139 -15.96 1.77 -2.87
CA ASP A 139 -16.52 0.43 -2.71
C ASP A 139 -15.36 -0.58 -2.73
N SER A 140 -15.33 -1.45 -1.72
CA SER A 140 -14.36 -2.52 -1.65
C SER A 140 -14.92 -3.73 -2.38
N VAL A 141 -14.24 -4.16 -3.44
CA VAL A 141 -14.58 -5.37 -4.19
C VAL A 141 -13.59 -6.46 -3.77
N SER A 142 -14.12 -7.48 -3.10
CA SER A 142 -13.39 -8.70 -2.75
C SER A 142 -13.50 -9.71 -3.88
N ILE A 143 -12.37 -10.07 -4.48
CA ILE A 143 -12.31 -11.21 -5.41
C ILE A 143 -11.82 -12.41 -4.61
N GLU A 144 -12.75 -13.23 -4.12
CA GLU A 144 -12.39 -14.52 -3.52
C GLU A 144 -12.02 -15.51 -4.64
N ARG A 145 -10.88 -16.21 -4.49
CA ARG A 145 -10.61 -17.42 -5.28
C ARG A 145 -11.51 -18.57 -4.78
N ARG A 146 -12.81 -18.46 -5.05
CA ARG A 146 -13.69 -19.60 -5.25
C ARG A 146 -14.27 -19.44 -6.64
N ALA A 147 -14.24 -20.53 -7.42
CA ALA A 147 -14.69 -20.57 -8.80
C ALA A 147 -15.90 -19.65 -9.04
N GLY A 148 -15.71 -18.57 -9.79
CA GLY A 148 -16.77 -17.87 -10.52
C GLY A 148 -17.70 -16.91 -9.78
N THR A 149 -17.51 -16.55 -8.50
CA THR A 149 -18.49 -15.67 -7.82
C THR A 149 -17.87 -14.39 -7.26
N VAL A 150 -18.26 -13.24 -7.82
CA VAL A 150 -17.99 -11.91 -7.27
C VAL A 150 -19.00 -11.63 -6.14
N SER A 151 -18.52 -11.49 -4.91
CA SER A 151 -19.34 -11.17 -3.74
C SER A 151 -19.16 -9.70 -3.33
N ARG A 152 -20.26 -8.93 -3.31
CA ARG A 152 -20.29 -7.58 -2.72
C ARG A 152 -20.46 -7.72 -1.20
N GLN A 153 -19.52 -7.22 -0.40
CA GLN A 153 -19.75 -7.11 1.04
C GLN A 153 -20.77 -6.01 1.34
N PRO A 154 -21.85 -6.29 2.11
CA PRO A 154 -22.85 -5.29 2.46
C PRO A 154 -22.28 -4.26 3.44
N ARG A 155 -22.76 -3.01 3.31
CA ARG A 155 -22.43 -1.87 4.17
C ARG A 155 -22.68 -2.24 5.64
N ARG A 156 -21.68 -2.12 6.52
CA ARG A 156 -21.95 -1.95 7.95
C ARG A 156 -22.60 -0.57 8.11
N ALA A 157 -23.90 -0.55 8.39
CA ALA A 157 -24.60 0.67 8.74
C ALA A 157 -23.90 1.32 9.95
N PHE A 158 -23.27 2.47 9.74
CA PHE A 158 -22.89 3.34 10.84
C PHE A 158 -24.19 3.99 11.28
N THR A 159 -24.84 3.42 12.30
CA THR A 159 -26.00 4.07 12.91
C THR A 159 -25.56 5.42 13.43
N ARG A 160 -26.22 6.47 12.93
CA ARG A 160 -26.01 7.87 13.27
C ARG A 160 -26.18 8.02 14.79
N ARG A 161 -25.08 8.00 15.55
CA ARG A 161 -25.15 8.28 17.00
C ARG A 161 -25.50 9.75 17.17
N SER A 162 -26.64 10.01 17.80
CA SER A 162 -27.10 11.36 18.16
C SER A 162 -26.03 12.11 18.96
N PRO A 163 -25.85 13.43 18.75
CA PRO A 163 -24.82 14.25 19.40
C PRO A 163 -24.88 14.26 20.93
N ALA A 164 -26.00 13.84 21.52
CA ALA A 164 -26.24 13.89 22.96
C ALA A 164 -25.40 12.88 23.79
N SER A 165 -24.79 11.88 23.15
CA SER A 165 -24.06 10.81 23.87
C SER A 165 -22.54 11.02 23.99
N ALA A 166 -21.98 12.05 23.33
CA ALA A 166 -20.54 12.31 23.31
C ALA A 166 -20.01 13.07 24.56
N ARG A 167 -20.89 13.68 25.37
CA ARG A 167 -20.46 14.50 26.53
C ARG A 167 -20.30 13.76 27.87
N ARG A 168 -20.57 12.44 27.95
CA ARG A 168 -20.47 11.69 29.23
C ARG A 168 -19.23 10.80 29.40
N ARG A 169 -18.28 10.78 28.46
CA ARG A 169 -17.05 9.96 28.57
C ARG A 169 -15.73 10.73 28.67
N ALA A 170 -15.78 12.06 28.79
CA ALA A 170 -14.58 12.89 28.94
C ALA A 170 -14.21 13.24 30.40
N VAL A 171 -14.91 12.70 31.41
CA VAL A 171 -14.72 13.06 32.84
C VAL A 171 -14.28 11.87 33.71
N ALA A 172 -13.93 10.72 33.14
CA ALA A 172 -13.57 9.52 33.93
C ALA A 172 -12.27 8.86 33.48
N GLN A 173 -11.20 9.63 33.25
CA GLN A 173 -9.82 9.14 33.22
C GLN A 173 -8.85 10.24 33.70
N SER A 174 -9.06 10.69 34.93
CA SER A 174 -8.04 11.34 35.74
C SER A 174 -8.27 10.86 37.16
N HIS A 175 -7.24 10.30 37.80
CA HIS A 175 -7.14 9.72 39.15
C HIS A 175 -6.93 8.19 39.16
N SER A 176 -5.88 7.77 39.89
CA SER A 176 -5.25 6.43 40.01
C SER A 176 -4.18 6.20 38.93
N THR A 177 -2.86 6.26 39.19
CA THR A 177 -2.08 5.82 40.36
C THR A 177 -0.88 6.74 40.61
N GLY A 178 -0.66 7.09 41.88
CA GLY A 178 0.68 7.33 42.43
C GLY A 178 1.30 6.02 42.92
#